data_AF-A0A7L4TTC1-F1
#
_entry.id   AF-A0A7L4TTC1-F1
#
_cell.length_a   1.000
_cell.length_b   1.000
_cell.length_c   1.000
_cell.angle_alpha   90.00
_cell.angle_beta   90.00
_cell.angle_gamma   90.00
#
_symmetry.space_group_name_H-M   'P 1'
#
loop_
_entity.id
_entity.type
_entity.pdbx_description
1 polymer ?
#
loop_
_entity_poly.entity_id
_entity_poly.type
_entity_poly.pdbx_seq_one_letter_code
_entity_poly.pdbx_strand_id
1 'polypeptide(L)'
;PLEREGETFTVTLKGHAGEELEYRYGLGDSKYREVINANRTATFTEEGTVAADTVAEWTGLPVAKNVSHDFNHNPFIPSPSDDVEITVEVEHYGPIDEGGIYFPTDGSTPAGARGEASSGEFSPLEVVETNTEDNLQRS
;
A
#
# COMPACT_ATOMS: atom_id res chain seq x y z
N PRO A 1 -10.63 15.97 3.69
CA PRO A 1 -9.97 14.96 4.55
C PRO A 1 -10.84 13.70 4.60
N LEU A 2 -10.24 12.53 4.36
CA LEU A 2 -10.92 11.24 4.53
C LEU A 2 -10.90 10.93 6.03
N GLU A 3 -12.05 10.93 6.69
CA GLU A 3 -12.18 10.59 8.11
C GLU A 3 -12.54 9.10 8.22
N ARG A 4 -11.95 8.39 9.20
CA ARG A 4 -12.14 6.95 9.40
C ARG A 4 -12.85 6.71 10.74
N GLU A 5 -14.09 6.25 10.67
CA GLU A 5 -14.81 5.65 11.80
C GLU A 5 -15.24 4.23 11.41
N GLY A 6 -14.47 3.21 11.82
CA GLY A 6 -14.74 1.80 11.50
C GLY A 6 -14.48 1.43 10.02
N GLU A 7 -15.37 0.61 9.44
CA GLU A 7 -15.37 0.18 8.02
C GLU A 7 -16.00 1.22 7.07
N THR A 8 -16.47 2.36 7.61
CA THR A 8 -17.12 3.41 6.83
C THR A 8 -16.13 4.51 6.48
N PHE A 9 -16.10 4.88 5.20
CA PHE A 9 -15.27 5.97 4.68
C PHE A 9 -16.16 7.11 4.22
N THR A 10 -15.85 8.33 4.65
CA THR A 10 -16.59 9.53 4.24
C THR A 10 -15.69 10.47 3.44
N VAL A 11 -16.21 10.99 2.33
CA VAL A 11 -15.57 12.03 1.53
C VAL A 11 -16.56 13.15 1.22
N THR A 12 -16.11 14.40 1.37
CA THR A 12 -16.90 15.58 1.01
C THR A 12 -16.32 16.21 -0.25
N LEU A 13 -17.12 16.25 -1.31
CA LEU A 13 -16.79 16.86 -2.59
C LEU A 13 -17.64 18.11 -2.81
N LYS A 14 -17.09 19.10 -3.52
CA LYS A 14 -17.78 20.36 -3.84
C LYS A 14 -17.88 20.50 -5.35
N GLY A 15 -19.06 20.84 -5.84
CA GLY A 15 -19.38 21.10 -7.24
C GLY A 15 -20.55 22.07 -7.34
N HIS A 16 -20.85 22.52 -8.56
CA HIS A 16 -21.98 23.43 -8.78
C HIS A 16 -23.30 22.64 -8.87
N ALA A 17 -24.40 23.22 -8.38
CA ALA A 17 -25.70 22.56 -8.48
C ALA A 17 -26.05 22.23 -9.95
N GLY A 18 -26.46 20.99 -10.20
CA GLY A 18 -26.74 20.45 -11.53
C GLY A 18 -25.53 19.83 -12.25
N GLU A 19 -24.33 19.93 -11.70
CA GLU A 19 -23.14 19.24 -12.22
C GLU A 19 -23.20 17.74 -11.91
N GLU A 20 -22.81 16.90 -12.86
CA GLU A 20 -22.72 15.45 -12.70
C GLU A 20 -21.29 15.02 -12.40
N LEU A 21 -21.13 14.21 -11.36
CA LEU A 21 -19.90 13.54 -10.97
C LEU A 21 -20.00 12.07 -11.34
N GLU A 22 -19.12 11.62 -12.24
CA GLU A 22 -18.87 10.20 -12.43
C GLU A 22 -17.70 9.73 -11.54
N TYR A 23 -17.90 8.64 -10.81
CA TYR A 23 -16.88 8.14 -9.89
C TYR A 23 -16.87 6.61 -9.77
N ARG A 24 -15.76 6.10 -9.22
CA ARG A 24 -15.56 4.69 -8.88
C ARG A 24 -14.60 4.63 -7.68
N TYR A 25 -14.81 3.67 -6.80
CA TYR A 25 -13.93 3.49 -5.64
C TYR A 25 -12.62 2.78 -6.01
N GLY A 26 -11.54 3.10 -5.30
CA GLY A 26 -10.24 2.43 -5.42
C GLY A 26 -9.44 2.46 -4.13
N LEU A 27 -8.67 1.41 -3.87
CA LEU A 27 -7.79 1.27 -2.71
C LEU A 27 -6.41 1.86 -2.99
N GLY A 28 -6.35 3.19 -3.14
CA GLY A 28 -5.09 3.95 -3.32
C GLY A 28 -4.41 3.83 -4.69
N ASP A 29 -4.74 2.81 -5.50
CA ASP A 29 -4.24 2.62 -6.86
C ASP A 29 -5.38 2.16 -7.79
N SER A 30 -5.34 2.62 -9.04
CA SER A 30 -6.26 2.26 -10.13
C SER A 30 -6.40 0.77 -10.44
N LYS A 31 -5.38 -0.04 -10.08
CA LYS A 31 -5.41 -1.51 -10.23
C LYS A 31 -6.21 -2.22 -9.13
N TYR A 32 -6.51 -1.52 -8.03
CA TYR A 32 -7.33 -2.01 -6.91
C TYR A 32 -8.66 -1.26 -6.87
N ARG A 33 -9.34 -1.21 -8.02
CA ARG A 33 -10.61 -0.50 -8.20
C ARG A 33 -11.80 -1.42 -7.97
N GLU A 34 -12.94 -0.83 -7.69
CA GLU A 34 -14.20 -1.55 -7.59
C GLU A 34 -14.59 -2.24 -8.92
N VAL A 35 -15.12 -3.47 -8.81
CA VAL A 35 -15.64 -4.27 -9.93
C VAL A 35 -17.11 -3.92 -10.18
N ILE A 36 -17.33 -2.96 -11.08
CA ILE A 36 -18.65 -2.57 -11.59
C ILE A 36 -18.62 -2.35 -13.11
N ASN A 37 -19.76 -2.59 -13.75
CA ASN A 37 -19.93 -2.49 -15.22
C ASN A 37 -19.82 -1.06 -15.75
N ALA A 38 -20.31 -0.07 -15.00
CA ALA A 38 -20.29 1.35 -15.34
C ALA A 38 -19.94 2.16 -14.09
N ASN A 39 -19.41 3.38 -14.27
CA ASN A 39 -19.12 4.27 -13.15
C ASN A 39 -20.42 4.68 -12.44
N ARG A 40 -20.29 5.00 -11.16
CA ARG A 40 -21.36 5.59 -10.36
C ARG A 40 -21.53 7.05 -10.77
N THR A 41 -22.74 7.57 -10.61
CA THR A 41 -23.09 8.94 -10.96
C THR A 41 -23.77 9.61 -9.79
N ALA A 42 -23.34 10.82 -9.45
CA ALA A 42 -24.02 11.68 -8.49
C ALA A 42 -24.19 13.07 -9.08
N THR A 43 -25.31 13.72 -8.79
CA THR A 43 -25.56 15.11 -9.20
C THR A 43 -25.45 16.01 -7.98
N PHE A 44 -24.69 17.10 -8.11
CA PHE A 44 -24.60 18.10 -7.06
C PHE A 44 -25.94 18.86 -6.92
N THR A 45 -26.40 19.05 -5.69
CA THR A 45 -27.62 19.79 -5.36
C THR A 45 -27.28 20.96 -4.44
N GLU A 46 -28.12 22.00 -4.41
CA GLU A 46 -27.92 23.16 -3.52
C GLU A 46 -27.96 22.77 -2.03
N GLU A 47 -28.78 21.78 -1.68
CA GLU A 47 -28.92 21.26 -0.31
C GLU A 47 -27.80 20.29 0.09
N GLY A 48 -26.93 19.92 -0.86
CA GLY A 48 -26.00 18.81 -0.71
C GLY A 48 -26.66 17.46 -0.95
N THR A 49 -25.87 16.48 -1.38
CA THR A 49 -26.32 15.10 -1.60
C THR A 49 -25.42 14.16 -0.82
N VAL A 50 -26.01 13.20 -0.12
CA VAL A 50 -25.29 12.11 0.54
C VAL A 50 -25.47 10.85 -0.30
N ALA A 51 -24.37 10.36 -0.88
CA ALA A 51 -24.31 9.06 -1.52
C ALA A 51 -23.80 8.03 -0.51
N ALA A 52 -24.58 6.97 -0.26
CA ALA A 52 -24.19 5.86 0.58
C ALA A 52 -24.07 4.61 -0.29
N ASP A 53 -22.84 4.18 -0.52
CA ASP A 53 -22.51 3.09 -1.42
C ASP A 53 -21.83 1.94 -0.67
N THR A 54 -22.05 0.72 -1.15
CA THR A 54 -21.30 -0.47 -0.71
C THR A 54 -20.57 -1.05 -1.90
N VAL A 55 -19.26 -1.26 -1.74
CA VAL A 55 -18.42 -1.93 -2.72
C VAL A 55 -18.53 -3.43 -2.51
N ALA A 56 -19.06 -4.15 -3.49
CA ALA A 56 -19.24 -5.59 -3.41
C ALA A 56 -17.94 -6.36 -3.62
N GLU A 57 -17.08 -5.88 -4.53
CA GLU A 57 -15.87 -6.58 -4.95
C GLU A 57 -14.80 -5.60 -5.48
N TRP A 58 -13.54 -5.97 -5.29
CA TRP A 58 -12.36 -5.24 -5.77
C TRP A 58 -11.63 -6.05 -6.84
N THR A 59 -11.06 -5.38 -7.86
CA THR A 59 -10.26 -6.03 -8.90
C THR A 59 -8.99 -6.70 -8.36
N GLY A 60 -8.59 -6.32 -7.15
CA GLY A 60 -7.52 -6.91 -6.38
C GLY A 60 -7.43 -6.22 -5.03
N LEU A 61 -6.82 -6.90 -4.06
CA LEU A 61 -6.51 -6.33 -2.76
C LEU A 61 -5.02 -5.95 -2.72
N PRO A 62 -4.66 -4.77 -2.20
CA PRO A 62 -3.27 -4.48 -1.90
C PRO A 62 -2.79 -5.47 -0.84
N VAL A 63 -1.79 -6.29 -1.20
CA VAL A 63 -1.20 -7.27 -0.28
C VAL A 63 -0.48 -6.53 0.83
N ALA A 64 0.50 -5.66 0.54
CA ALA A 64 1.15 -4.85 1.57
C ALA A 64 0.33 -3.59 1.90
N LYS A 65 0.00 -3.43 3.18
CA LYS A 65 -0.64 -2.25 3.78
C LYS A 65 0.39 -1.22 4.24
N ASN A 66 1.46 -1.67 4.87
CA ASN A 66 2.54 -0.81 5.35
C ASN A 66 3.87 -1.56 5.25
N VAL A 67 4.95 -0.82 4.96
CA VAL A 67 6.31 -1.37 4.96
C VAL A 67 7.15 -0.42 5.79
N SER A 68 7.65 -0.91 6.93
CA SER A 68 8.57 -0.20 7.79
C SER A 68 9.94 -0.85 7.68
N HIS A 69 10.97 -0.03 7.49
CA HIS A 69 12.35 -0.49 7.42
C HIS A 69 13.12 0.13 8.58
N ASP A 70 13.76 -0.70 9.39
CA ASP A 70 14.80 -0.19 10.27
C ASP A 70 16.09 -0.04 9.46
N PHE A 71 16.49 1.20 9.17
CA PHE A 71 17.73 1.47 8.44
C PHE A 71 19.00 1.13 9.23
N ASN A 72 18.85 0.72 10.49
CA ASN A 72 19.93 0.14 11.26
C ASN A 72 20.18 -1.30 10.82
N HIS A 73 21.44 -1.57 10.48
CA HIS A 73 21.95 -2.90 10.20
C HIS A 73 22.94 -3.29 11.29
N ASN A 74 23.06 -4.57 11.56
CA ASN A 74 23.99 -5.10 12.53
C ASN A 74 25.02 -6.00 11.85
N PRO A 75 26.34 -5.76 12.00
CA PRO A 75 26.96 -4.64 12.72
C PRO A 75 26.83 -3.30 11.98
N PHE A 76 26.75 -2.19 12.73
CA PHE A 76 26.56 -0.83 12.18
C PHE A 76 27.73 -0.35 11.30
N ILE A 77 28.92 -0.92 11.49
CA ILE A 77 30.07 -0.74 10.60
C ILE A 77 30.58 -2.15 10.27
N PRO A 78 30.12 -2.74 9.15
CA PRO A 78 30.51 -4.08 8.79
C PRO A 78 31.93 -4.13 8.23
N SER A 79 32.63 -5.20 8.56
CA SER A 79 33.87 -5.62 7.90
C SER A 79 33.56 -6.49 6.67
N PRO A 80 34.50 -6.67 5.73
CA PRO A 80 34.29 -7.51 4.55
C PRO A 80 33.96 -8.99 4.84
N SER A 81 34.11 -9.44 6.08
CA SER A 81 33.80 -10.81 6.52
C SER A 81 32.60 -10.89 7.47
N ASP A 82 31.95 -9.78 7.77
CA ASP A 82 30.82 -9.77 8.70
C ASP A 82 29.53 -10.14 7.98
N ASP A 83 28.74 -11.02 8.60
CA ASP A 83 27.35 -11.20 8.22
C ASP A 83 26.56 -9.97 8.66
N VAL A 84 25.81 -9.37 7.72
CA VAL A 84 25.00 -8.17 7.98
C VAL A 84 23.55 -8.55 8.10
N GLU A 85 22.97 -8.29 9.26
CA GLU A 85 21.55 -8.48 9.53
C GLU A 85 20.76 -7.19 9.28
N ILE A 86 19.66 -7.32 8.53
CA ILE A 86 18.71 -6.24 8.23
C ILE A 86 17.31 -6.77 8.54
N THR A 87 16.53 -5.97 9.28
CA THR A 87 15.16 -6.32 9.67
C THR A 87 14.17 -5.38 9.01
N VAL A 88 13.16 -5.97 8.36
CA VAL A 88 12.06 -5.25 7.72
C VAL A 88 10.77 -5.76 8.35
N GLU A 89 9.85 -4.86 8.65
CA GLU A 89 8.51 -5.21 9.12
C GLU A 89 7.49 -4.81 8.04
N VAL A 90 6.68 -5.78 7.61
CA VAL A 90 5.64 -5.58 6.60
C VAL A 90 4.28 -5.93 7.20
N GLU A 91 3.35 -4.98 7.14
CA GLU A 91 1.94 -5.26 7.41
C GLU A 91 1.23 -5.59 6.10
N HIS A 92 0.53 -6.73 6.05
CA HIS A 92 -0.07 -7.21 4.81
C HIS A 92 -1.34 -8.03 4.99
N TYR A 93 -2.15 -8.06 3.94
CA TYR A 93 -3.35 -8.86 3.78
C TYR A 93 -3.08 -9.96 2.74
N GLY A 94 -3.06 -11.21 3.18
CA GLY A 94 -2.76 -12.37 2.32
C GLY A 94 -1.39 -12.96 2.62
N PRO A 95 -0.90 -13.92 1.81
CA PRO A 95 0.46 -14.42 1.96
C PRO A 95 1.49 -13.43 1.39
N ILE A 96 2.63 -13.31 2.08
CA ILE A 96 3.89 -12.82 1.49
C ILE A 96 4.83 -14.01 1.41
N ASP A 97 5.05 -14.46 0.19
CA ASP A 97 5.86 -15.62 -0.15
C ASP A 97 7.24 -15.22 -0.67
N GLU A 98 7.42 -13.93 -1.02
CA GLU A 98 8.66 -13.40 -1.59
C GLU A 98 8.93 -11.97 -1.09
N GLY A 99 10.17 -11.72 -0.66
CA GLY A 99 10.69 -10.41 -0.31
C GLY A 99 12.18 -10.33 -0.63
N GLY A 100 12.73 -9.13 -0.75
CA GLY A 100 14.16 -8.97 -1.00
C GLY A 100 14.60 -7.51 -0.97
N ILE A 101 15.90 -7.32 -0.72
CA ILE A 101 16.54 -6.01 -0.66
C ILE A 101 17.38 -5.82 -1.91
N TYR A 102 17.28 -4.63 -2.49
CA TYR A 102 18.20 -4.14 -3.50
C TYR A 102 19.21 -3.21 -2.85
N PHE A 103 20.50 -3.47 -3.06
CA PHE A 103 21.56 -2.64 -2.50
C PHE A 103 22.67 -2.39 -3.53
N PRO A 104 23.16 -1.14 -3.68
CA PRO A 104 24.30 -0.85 -4.51
C PRO A 104 25.60 -1.12 -3.74
N THR A 105 26.62 -1.60 -4.45
CA THR A 105 27.94 -1.91 -3.87
C THR A 105 28.81 -0.67 -3.63
N ASP A 106 28.38 0.49 -4.12
CA ASP A 106 29.10 1.77 -4.02
C ASP A 106 28.57 2.70 -2.91
N GLY A 107 27.58 2.25 -2.14
CA GLY A 107 26.97 3.02 -1.05
C GLY A 107 26.00 4.12 -1.52
N SER A 108 25.62 4.14 -2.80
CA SER A 108 24.55 5.01 -3.28
C SER A 108 23.17 4.60 -2.74
N THR A 109 22.15 5.44 -2.91
CA THR A 109 20.77 5.04 -2.60
C THR A 109 20.20 4.31 -3.82
N PRO A 110 19.58 3.12 -3.65
CA PRO A 110 18.87 2.46 -4.74
C PRO A 110 17.79 3.39 -5.31
N ALA A 111 17.70 3.49 -6.64
CA ALA A 111 16.66 4.28 -7.29
C ALA A 111 15.34 3.49 -7.40
N GLY A 112 14.22 4.14 -7.06
CA GLY A 112 12.87 3.60 -7.25
C GLY A 112 12.18 3.12 -5.97
N ALA A 113 10.86 3.33 -5.89
CA ALA A 113 10.05 2.98 -4.72
C ALA A 113 9.74 1.48 -4.57
N ARG A 114 10.01 0.67 -5.62
CA ARG A 114 9.64 -0.77 -5.72
C ARG A 114 10.54 -1.55 -6.71
N GLY A 115 11.86 -1.51 -6.53
CA GLY A 115 12.72 -2.59 -7.05
C GLY A 115 13.11 -2.57 -8.53
N GLU A 116 13.67 -1.46 -9.04
CA GLU A 116 14.61 -1.58 -10.17
C GLU A 116 15.93 -0.90 -9.78
N ALA A 117 16.85 -1.67 -9.22
CA ALA A 117 18.23 -1.21 -9.10
C ALA A 117 18.84 -1.15 -10.51
N SER A 118 19.00 0.05 -11.07
CA SER A 118 19.79 0.25 -12.30
C SER A 118 21.25 -0.18 -12.14
N SER A 119 21.70 -0.28 -10.89
CA SER A 119 22.99 -0.81 -10.44
C SER A 119 22.84 -1.32 -9.01
N GLY A 120 23.15 -2.59 -8.75
CA GLY A 120 23.10 -3.19 -7.42
C GLY A 120 22.88 -4.69 -7.45
N GLU A 121 23.04 -5.33 -6.30
CA GLU A 121 22.76 -6.74 -6.08
C GLU A 121 21.38 -6.89 -5.42
N PHE A 122 20.73 -8.03 -5.67
CA PHE A 122 19.47 -8.43 -5.04
C PHE A 122 19.75 -9.56 -4.05
N SER A 123 19.29 -9.41 -2.81
CA SER A 123 19.31 -10.47 -1.81
C SER A 123 17.89 -10.79 -1.36
N PRO A 124 17.46 -12.07 -1.40
CA PRO A 124 16.14 -12.45 -0.90
C PRO A 124 16.07 -12.27 0.61
N LEU A 125 14.89 -11.88 1.11
CA LEU A 125 14.56 -11.87 2.52
C LEU A 125 13.85 -13.17 2.89
N GLU A 126 14.17 -13.70 4.06
CA GLU A 126 13.47 -14.84 4.65
C GLU A 126 12.50 -14.32 5.72
N VAL A 127 11.27 -14.81 5.70
CA VAL A 127 10.28 -14.48 6.74
C VAL A 127 10.67 -15.22 8.02
N VAL A 128 11.06 -14.46 9.05
CA VAL A 128 11.50 -15.01 10.34
C VAL A 128 10.35 -15.15 11.34
N GLU A 129 9.34 -14.29 11.26
CA GLU A 129 8.16 -14.32 12.13
C GLU A 129 6.92 -13.84 11.36
N THR A 130 5.72 -14.26 11.76
CA THR A 130 4.47 -13.64 11.28
C THR A 130 3.43 -13.67 12.37
N ASN A 131 2.92 -12.49 12.72
CA ASN A 131 1.85 -12.29 13.70
C ASN A 131 0.56 -11.92 12.97
N THR A 132 -0.58 -12.51 13.35
CA THR A 132 -1.89 -12.26 12.71
C THR A 132 -2.88 -11.67 13.72
N GLU A 133 -3.50 -10.54 13.37
CA GLU A 133 -4.56 -9.88 14.14
C GLU A 133 -5.62 -9.32 13.19
N ASP A 134 -6.90 -9.68 13.37
CA ASP A 134 -8.03 -9.22 12.54
C ASP A 134 -7.80 -9.32 11.01
N ASN A 135 -7.25 -10.46 10.56
CA ASN A 135 -6.85 -10.74 9.17
C ASN A 135 -5.70 -9.89 8.60
N LEU A 136 -5.12 -9.00 9.41
CA LEU A 136 -3.86 -8.32 9.09
C LEU A 136 -2.70 -9.17 9.60
N GLN A 137 -1.74 -9.44 8.74
CA GLN A 137 -0.49 -10.10 9.07
C GLN A 137 0.62 -9.05 9.23
N ARG A 138 1.52 -9.27 10.18
CA ARG A 138 2.75 -8.52 10.38
C ARG A 138 3.91 -9.51 10.33
N SER A 139 4.72 -9.40 9.29
CA SER A 139 5.87 -10.26 9.00
C SER A 139 7.17 -9.49 9.02
#